data_AF-C3URA5-F1
#
_entry.id   AF-C3URA5-F1
#
_cell.length_a   1.000
_cell.length_b   1.000
_cell.length_c   1.000
_cell.angle_alpha   90.00
_cell.angle_beta   90.00
_cell.angle_gamma   90.00
#
_symmetry.space_group_name_H-M   'P 1'
#
loop_
_entity.id
_entity.type
_entity.pdbx_description
1 polymer ?
#
loop_
_entity_poly.entity_id
_entity_poly.type
_entity_poly.pdbx_seq_one_letter_code
_entity_poly.pdbx_strand_id
1 'polypeptide(L)'
;ICCGICHTDLHQTKNDLGMSNYPMVPGHEVVGEVVEVGSGVSKFTVGDIVGVGCLVGCCGGCSPCERDLEQYCPKKIWSYNDVYTDGQPTQGAFAKATVVHQKFVVKIPEGMAVEQAAPLLCAGVTVYSPLSHFGLKRPGLRGGILGLGGVGHMGVKIAKAMGHHVTVISSSNKKREEALQDLGADDYVIKGE
;
A
#
# COMPACT_ATOMS: atom_id res chain seq x y z
N ILE A 1 13.61 11.18 2.23
CA ILE A 1 13.18 9.77 2.05
C ILE A 1 12.34 9.40 3.25
N CYS A 2 11.03 9.29 3.02
CA CYS A 2 9.97 9.27 4.02
C CYS A 2 9.34 7.87 4.12
N CYS A 3 8.60 7.63 5.20
CA CYS A 3 7.77 6.46 5.37
C CYS A 3 6.38 6.89 5.82
N GLY A 4 5.34 6.38 5.16
CA GLY A 4 3.95 6.57 5.58
C GLY A 4 3.62 5.80 6.86
N ILE A 5 2.53 6.18 7.50
CA ILE A 5 2.00 5.53 8.69
C ILE A 5 0.58 5.08 8.36
N CYS A 6 0.28 3.80 8.57
CA CYS A 6 -1.08 3.30 8.46
C CYS A 6 -1.49 2.48 9.69
N HIS A 7 -2.77 2.08 9.76
CA HIS A 7 -3.31 1.36 10.92
C HIS A 7 -2.61 0.01 11.14
N THR A 8 -2.07 -0.63 10.09
CA THR A 8 -1.29 -1.86 10.22
C THR A 8 -0.07 -1.67 11.13
N ASP A 9 0.63 -0.52 11.05
CA ASP A 9 1.77 -0.24 11.91
C ASP A 9 1.34 -0.18 13.38
N LEU A 10 0.20 0.45 13.65
CA LEU A 10 -0.37 0.56 15.00
C LEU A 10 -0.83 -0.80 15.54
N HIS A 11 -1.55 -1.59 14.74
CA HIS A 11 -2.06 -2.90 15.16
C HIS A 11 -0.94 -3.89 15.48
N GLN A 12 0.11 -3.92 14.65
CA GLN A 12 1.29 -4.72 14.92
C GLN A 12 2.01 -4.21 16.17
N THR A 13 2.26 -2.90 16.29
CA THR A 13 2.98 -2.32 17.45
C THR A 13 2.26 -2.52 18.78
N LYS A 14 0.93 -2.64 18.77
CA LYS A 14 0.13 -2.90 19.97
C LYS A 14 -0.13 -4.38 20.22
N ASN A 15 0.32 -5.25 19.32
CA ASN A 15 0.00 -6.67 19.34
C ASN A 15 -1.50 -6.98 19.36
N ASP A 16 -2.30 -6.18 18.63
CA ASP A 16 -3.76 -6.33 18.60
C ASP A 16 -4.20 -7.70 18.07
N LEU A 17 -3.34 -8.37 17.29
CA LEU A 17 -3.57 -9.70 16.73
C LEU A 17 -2.90 -10.84 17.53
N GLY A 18 -2.17 -10.55 18.61
CA GLY A 18 -1.49 -11.56 19.43
C GLY A 18 -0.29 -12.27 18.76
N MET A 19 0.20 -11.77 17.62
CA MET A 19 1.25 -12.40 16.79
C MET A 19 2.48 -11.50 16.55
N SER A 20 2.71 -10.50 17.39
CA SER A 20 3.82 -9.54 17.22
C SER A 20 5.09 -10.06 17.86
N ASN A 21 6.19 -9.99 17.10
CA ASN A 21 7.53 -10.38 17.51
C ASN A 21 8.35 -9.12 17.78
N TYR A 22 8.94 -9.02 18.96
CA TYR A 22 9.76 -7.88 19.37
C TYR A 22 11.25 -8.28 19.50
N PRO A 23 12.20 -7.35 19.25
CA PRO A 23 12.02 -5.93 18.89
C PRO A 23 11.49 -5.75 17.45
N MET A 24 10.66 -4.72 17.24
CA MET A 24 10.01 -4.45 15.96
C MET A 24 10.13 -2.98 15.57
N VAL A 25 10.54 -2.75 14.33
CA VAL A 25 10.52 -1.45 13.63
C VAL A 25 9.39 -1.50 12.60
N PRO A 26 8.30 -0.71 12.76
CA PRO A 26 7.23 -0.64 11.77
C PRO A 26 7.61 0.15 10.51
N GLY A 27 6.64 0.33 9.60
CA GLY A 27 6.77 1.14 8.40
C GLY A 27 6.91 0.31 7.12
N HIS A 28 5.90 0.40 6.26
CA HIS A 28 5.78 -0.37 5.01
C HIS A 28 5.21 0.46 3.83
N GLU A 29 5.29 1.78 3.95
CA GLU A 29 4.91 2.76 2.93
C GLU A 29 6.14 3.62 2.59
N VAL A 30 7.18 2.98 2.04
CA VAL A 30 8.54 3.53 2.03
C VAL A 30 8.84 4.21 0.70
N VAL A 31 9.38 5.43 0.73
CA VAL A 31 9.92 6.08 -0.49
C VAL A 31 11.34 6.59 -0.25
N GLY A 32 12.28 5.95 -0.96
CA GLY A 32 13.72 6.03 -0.83
C GLY A 32 14.46 6.48 -2.08
N GLU A 33 15.75 6.71 -1.93
CA GLU A 33 16.72 6.86 -3.02
C GLU A 33 17.66 5.66 -2.93
N VAL A 34 17.98 5.08 -4.07
CA VAL A 34 18.90 3.95 -4.16
C VAL A 34 20.33 4.46 -3.92
N VAL A 35 20.97 3.99 -2.85
CA VAL A 35 22.38 4.33 -2.54
C VAL A 35 23.36 3.24 -3.00
N GLU A 36 22.90 2.01 -3.18
CA GLU A 36 23.68 0.86 -3.62
C GLU A 36 22.78 -0.15 -4.35
N VAL A 37 23.33 -0.87 -5.32
CA VAL A 37 22.64 -1.98 -6.01
C VAL A 37 23.53 -3.21 -6.06
N GLY A 38 22.92 -4.40 -5.91
CA GLY A 38 23.64 -5.67 -6.05
C GLY A 38 24.10 -5.93 -7.48
N SER A 39 25.14 -6.76 -7.65
CA SER A 39 25.78 -7.03 -8.95
C SER A 39 24.84 -7.60 -10.04
N GLY A 40 23.79 -8.31 -9.65
CA GLY A 40 22.77 -8.85 -10.55
C GLY A 40 21.54 -7.94 -10.77
N VAL A 41 21.57 -6.71 -10.24
CA VAL A 41 20.46 -5.75 -10.36
C VAL A 41 20.70 -4.87 -11.59
N SER A 42 19.72 -4.84 -12.50
CA SER A 42 19.76 -3.99 -13.71
C SER A 42 18.55 -3.05 -13.83
N LYS A 43 17.48 -3.28 -13.05
CA LYS A 43 16.25 -2.48 -13.09
C LYS A 43 16.43 -1.08 -12.48
N PHE A 44 17.41 -0.92 -11.59
CA PHE A 44 17.63 0.31 -10.82
C PHE A 44 19.09 0.73 -10.89
N THR A 45 19.30 2.04 -10.77
CA THR A 45 20.63 2.66 -10.66
C THR A 45 20.70 3.51 -9.39
N VAL A 46 21.91 3.72 -8.87
CA VAL A 46 22.14 4.65 -7.75
C VAL A 46 21.58 6.03 -8.12
N GLY A 47 20.87 6.66 -7.18
CA GLY A 47 20.16 7.92 -7.37
C GLY A 47 18.69 7.79 -7.79
N ASP A 48 18.22 6.59 -8.17
CA ASP A 48 16.80 6.38 -8.49
C ASP A 48 15.93 6.59 -7.24
N ILE A 49 14.83 7.34 -7.38
CA ILE A 49 13.77 7.39 -6.36
C ILE A 49 12.87 6.17 -6.49
N VAL A 50 12.76 5.40 -5.41
CA VAL A 50 12.09 4.10 -5.40
C VAL A 50 11.16 3.93 -4.21
N GLY A 51 10.17 3.05 -4.36
CA GLY A 51 9.21 2.70 -3.33
C GLY A 51 9.30 1.23 -2.92
N VAL A 52 9.00 0.95 -1.66
CA VAL A 52 8.82 -0.41 -1.11
C VAL A 52 7.50 -0.48 -0.36
N GLY A 53 6.69 -1.49 -0.67
CA GLY A 53 5.39 -1.72 -0.05
C GLY A 53 5.45 -2.70 1.12
N CYS A 54 4.38 -3.51 1.27
CA CYS A 54 4.18 -4.44 2.39
C CYS A 54 5.02 -5.71 2.35
N LEU A 55 5.57 -6.09 1.20
CA LEU A 55 6.26 -7.36 0.98
C LEU A 55 7.68 -7.11 0.52
N VAL A 56 8.61 -7.94 0.99
CA VAL A 56 10.03 -7.89 0.64
C VAL A 56 10.56 -9.21 0.07
N GLY A 57 9.74 -10.26 0.07
CA GLY A 57 10.12 -11.59 -0.40
C GLY A 57 8.95 -12.48 -0.80
N CYS A 58 9.23 -13.49 -1.62
CA CYS A 58 8.34 -14.60 -1.95
C CYS A 58 9.16 -15.81 -2.42
N CYS A 59 8.53 -16.97 -2.70
CA CYS A 59 9.27 -18.15 -3.17
C CYS A 59 9.71 -18.12 -4.65
N GLY A 60 9.16 -17.22 -5.47
CA GLY A 60 9.50 -17.08 -6.89
C GLY A 60 9.05 -18.21 -7.85
N GLY A 61 8.72 -19.40 -7.36
CA GLY A 61 8.44 -20.58 -8.21
C GLY A 61 7.10 -21.28 -7.95
N CYS A 62 6.08 -20.54 -7.49
CA CYS A 62 4.72 -21.07 -7.37
C CYS A 62 3.77 -20.35 -8.35
N SER A 63 2.63 -20.97 -8.66
CA SER A 63 1.66 -20.44 -9.62
C SER A 63 1.23 -18.97 -9.37
N PRO A 64 1.05 -18.48 -8.13
CA PRO A 64 0.87 -17.05 -7.89
C PRO A 64 2.06 -16.19 -8.32
N CYS A 65 3.28 -16.57 -7.93
CA CYS A 65 4.50 -15.82 -8.26
C CYS A 65 4.79 -15.78 -9.76
N GLU A 66 4.47 -16.86 -10.49
CA GLU A 66 4.63 -16.94 -11.95
C GLU A 66 3.62 -16.07 -12.71
N ARG A 67 2.55 -15.63 -12.04
CA ARG A 67 1.48 -14.79 -12.61
C ARG A 67 1.53 -13.35 -12.11
N ASP A 68 2.66 -12.91 -11.54
CA ASP A 68 2.83 -11.58 -10.93
C ASP A 68 1.78 -11.30 -9.84
N LEU A 69 1.49 -12.32 -9.04
CA LEU A 69 0.58 -12.29 -7.90
C LEU A 69 1.29 -12.72 -6.62
N GLU A 70 2.49 -12.20 -6.37
CA GLU A 70 3.35 -12.57 -5.25
C GLU A 70 2.68 -12.34 -3.89
N GLN A 71 1.73 -11.41 -3.80
CA GLN A 71 0.92 -11.18 -2.60
C GLN A 71 0.04 -12.37 -2.20
N TYR A 72 -0.25 -13.27 -3.15
CA TYR A 72 -0.96 -14.53 -2.90
C TYR A 72 0.00 -15.71 -2.73
N CYS A 73 1.31 -15.49 -2.70
CA CYS A 73 2.28 -16.52 -2.38
C CYS A 73 2.09 -17.01 -0.92
N PRO A 74 2.09 -18.34 -0.67
CA PRO A 74 2.04 -18.87 0.70
C PRO A 74 3.33 -18.64 1.49
N LYS A 75 4.44 -18.32 0.80
CA LYS A 75 5.76 -18.02 1.37
C LYS A 75 6.18 -16.56 1.14
N LYS A 76 5.20 -15.64 1.08
CA LYS A 76 5.49 -14.20 1.06
C LYS A 76 6.12 -13.77 2.37
N ILE A 77 7.02 -12.79 2.31
CA ILE A 77 7.72 -12.23 3.45
C ILE A 77 7.31 -10.77 3.61
N TRP A 78 6.87 -10.38 4.80
CA TRP A 78 6.43 -9.02 5.10
C TRP A 78 7.60 -8.07 5.36
N SER A 79 7.39 -6.77 5.15
CA SER A 79 8.43 -5.74 5.36
C SER A 79 8.93 -5.63 6.80
N TYR A 80 8.13 -6.08 7.78
CA TYR A 80 8.51 -6.18 9.18
C TYR A 80 7.66 -7.24 9.89
N ASN A 81 8.07 -7.61 11.11
CA ASN A 81 7.42 -8.65 11.93
C ASN A 81 7.35 -10.04 11.24
N ASP A 82 8.32 -10.32 10.39
CA ASP A 82 8.51 -11.60 9.71
C ASP A 82 10.01 -11.95 9.70
N VAL A 83 10.39 -13.11 9.16
CA VAL A 83 11.78 -13.56 9.05
C VAL A 83 12.17 -13.63 7.58
N TYR A 84 13.28 -12.98 7.24
CA TYR A 84 13.82 -13.01 5.88
C TYR A 84 14.53 -14.34 5.58
N THR A 85 14.92 -14.57 4.32
CA THR A 85 15.47 -15.86 3.88
C THR A 85 16.83 -16.21 4.49
N ASP A 86 17.54 -15.23 5.05
CA ASP A 86 18.80 -15.41 5.78
C ASP A 86 18.59 -15.69 7.29
N GLY A 87 17.32 -15.78 7.73
CA GLY A 87 16.96 -16.02 9.13
C GLY A 87 16.91 -14.76 9.99
N GLN A 88 17.20 -13.57 9.44
CA GLN A 88 17.11 -12.31 10.18
C GLN A 88 15.64 -11.82 10.27
N PRO A 89 15.23 -11.23 11.40
CA PRO A 89 13.96 -10.53 11.46
C PRO A 89 13.93 -9.39 10.45
N THR A 90 12.86 -9.34 9.65
CA THR A 90 12.56 -8.17 8.82
C THR A 90 12.21 -6.98 9.72
N GLN A 91 12.83 -5.84 9.41
CA GLN A 91 12.62 -4.58 10.11
C GLN A 91 12.15 -3.54 9.09
N GLY A 92 11.08 -2.84 9.45
CA GLY A 92 10.43 -1.87 8.59
C GLY A 92 11.25 -0.58 8.45
N ALA A 93 10.69 0.38 7.73
CA ALA A 93 11.42 1.57 7.33
C ALA A 93 11.22 2.80 8.23
N PHE A 94 10.76 2.63 9.47
CA PHE A 94 10.99 3.65 10.52
C PHE A 94 12.46 3.64 10.98
N ALA A 95 13.36 3.65 9.99
CA ALA A 95 14.80 3.56 10.06
C ALA A 95 15.39 4.45 8.95
N LYS A 96 16.71 4.69 8.98
CA LYS A 96 17.38 5.53 7.98
C LYS A 96 17.64 4.82 6.65
N ALA A 97 17.72 3.50 6.65
CA ALA A 97 17.97 2.68 5.46
C ALA A 97 17.38 1.28 5.63
N THR A 98 17.12 0.61 4.51
CA THR A 98 16.74 -0.81 4.44
C THR A 98 17.29 -1.40 3.15
N VAL A 99 17.45 -2.73 3.11
CA VAL A 99 17.90 -3.48 1.93
C VAL A 99 16.77 -4.40 1.51
N VAL A 100 16.35 -4.32 0.25
CA VAL A 100 15.17 -5.04 -0.26
C VAL A 100 15.49 -5.69 -1.59
N HIS A 101 14.98 -6.90 -1.82
CA HIS A 101 15.15 -7.59 -3.08
C HIS A 101 14.51 -6.80 -4.24
N GLN A 102 15.23 -6.61 -5.35
CA GLN A 102 14.83 -5.75 -6.48
C GLN A 102 13.41 -6.01 -7.03
N LYS A 103 12.91 -7.25 -6.93
CA LYS A 103 11.54 -7.61 -7.37
C LYS A 103 10.45 -6.88 -6.56
N PHE A 104 10.72 -6.53 -5.31
CA PHE A 104 9.79 -5.87 -4.38
C PHE A 104 10.01 -4.35 -4.28
N VAL A 105 10.84 -3.81 -5.18
CA VAL A 105 11.09 -2.38 -5.30
C VAL A 105 10.40 -1.88 -6.58
N VAL A 106 9.80 -0.70 -6.51
CA VAL A 106 9.16 -0.01 -7.64
C VAL A 106 9.83 1.34 -7.87
N LYS A 107 9.96 1.79 -9.12
CA LYS A 107 10.39 3.17 -9.40
C LYS A 107 9.24 4.12 -9.08
N ILE A 108 9.53 5.23 -8.41
CA ILE A 108 8.57 6.31 -8.25
C ILE A 108 8.56 7.13 -9.55
N PRO A 109 7.39 7.43 -10.14
CA PRO A 109 7.31 8.23 -11.35
C PRO A 109 7.95 9.62 -11.19
N GLU A 110 8.60 10.10 -12.24
CA GLU A 110 9.14 11.45 -12.29
C GLU A 110 8.03 12.49 -12.06
N GLY A 111 8.32 13.52 -11.25
CA GLY A 111 7.36 14.55 -10.87
C GLY A 111 6.38 14.18 -9.76
N MET A 112 6.36 12.91 -9.29
CA MET A 112 5.57 12.52 -8.13
C MET A 112 6.33 12.87 -6.83
N ALA A 113 5.73 13.70 -5.97
CA ALA A 113 6.30 14.01 -4.66
C ALA A 113 6.41 12.75 -3.80
N VAL A 114 7.51 12.59 -3.07
CA VAL A 114 7.83 11.37 -2.31
C VAL A 114 6.80 11.10 -1.20
N GLU A 115 6.30 12.14 -0.54
CA GLU A 115 5.28 12.04 0.50
C GLU A 115 3.91 11.65 -0.08
N GLN A 116 3.65 11.98 -1.35
CA GLN A 116 2.41 11.60 -2.04
C GLN A 116 2.48 10.17 -2.56
N ALA A 117 3.67 9.68 -2.90
CA ALA A 117 3.88 8.31 -3.36
C ALA A 117 3.74 7.29 -2.23
N ALA A 118 4.21 7.60 -1.02
CA ALA A 118 4.28 6.66 0.09
C ALA A 118 2.93 5.96 0.42
N PRO A 119 1.81 6.66 0.65
CA PRO A 119 0.53 6.01 0.96
C PRO A 119 -0.03 5.15 -0.18
N LEU A 120 0.43 5.35 -1.42
CA LEU A 120 -0.01 4.57 -2.57
C LEU A 120 0.52 3.13 -2.53
N LEU A 121 1.65 2.92 -1.84
CA LEU A 121 2.35 1.63 -1.75
C LEU A 121 1.64 0.62 -0.83
N CYS A 122 0.66 1.06 -0.04
CA CYS A 122 -0.22 0.19 0.74
C CYS A 122 -1.70 0.52 0.46
N ALA A 123 -2.22 1.64 0.93
CA ALA A 123 -3.64 1.97 0.78
C ALA A 123 -4.06 2.13 -0.69
N GLY A 124 -3.21 2.75 -1.52
CA GLY A 124 -3.49 2.94 -2.94
C GLY A 124 -3.65 1.63 -3.71
N VAL A 125 -2.64 0.75 -3.65
CA VAL A 125 -2.68 -0.55 -4.34
C VAL A 125 -3.74 -1.49 -3.78
N THR A 126 -4.04 -1.40 -2.47
CA THR A 126 -5.12 -2.18 -1.83
C THR A 126 -6.48 -1.92 -2.48
N VAL A 127 -6.73 -0.68 -2.91
CA VAL A 127 -7.94 -0.28 -3.64
C VAL A 127 -7.82 -0.57 -5.13
N TYR A 128 -6.68 -0.22 -5.74
CA TYR A 128 -6.51 -0.33 -7.19
C TYR A 128 -6.56 -1.78 -7.68
N SER A 129 -5.99 -2.71 -6.90
CA SER A 129 -5.94 -4.14 -7.25
C SER A 129 -7.32 -4.75 -7.51
N PRO A 130 -8.30 -4.71 -6.59
CA PRO A 130 -9.64 -5.23 -6.85
C PRO A 130 -10.37 -4.47 -7.95
N LEU A 131 -10.24 -3.14 -8.05
CA LEU A 131 -10.84 -2.37 -9.15
C LEU A 131 -10.32 -2.83 -10.51
N SER A 132 -9.03 -3.13 -10.62
CA SER A 132 -8.42 -3.69 -11.82
C SER A 132 -8.85 -5.14 -12.08
N HIS A 133 -8.76 -6.00 -11.07
CA HIS A 133 -8.99 -7.43 -11.20
C HIS A 133 -10.44 -7.76 -11.58
N PHE A 134 -11.42 -7.07 -10.99
CA PHE A 134 -12.84 -7.32 -11.24
C PHE A 134 -13.40 -6.56 -12.45
N GLY A 135 -12.55 -6.03 -13.33
CA GLY A 135 -12.98 -5.33 -14.54
C GLY A 135 -13.68 -3.99 -14.27
N LEU A 136 -13.44 -3.39 -13.10
CA LEU A 136 -14.07 -2.15 -12.65
C LEU A 136 -13.24 -0.91 -12.99
N LYS A 137 -12.35 -0.96 -14.00
CA LYS A 137 -11.62 0.23 -14.47
C LYS A 137 -12.38 1.04 -15.53
N ARG A 138 -13.50 0.50 -16.01
CA ARG A 138 -14.29 1.14 -17.07
C ARG A 138 -15.11 2.30 -16.48
N PRO A 139 -15.21 3.44 -17.19
CA PRO A 139 -15.98 4.58 -16.72
C PRO A 139 -17.48 4.30 -16.68
N GLY A 140 -18.22 5.17 -15.99
CA GLY A 140 -19.69 5.13 -15.90
C GLY A 140 -20.25 4.15 -14.88
N LEU A 141 -19.40 3.39 -14.17
CA LEU A 141 -19.83 2.53 -13.08
C LEU A 141 -20.29 3.36 -11.87
N ARG A 142 -21.19 2.77 -11.07
CA ARG A 142 -21.59 3.28 -9.75
C ARG A 142 -20.99 2.41 -8.66
N GLY A 143 -20.39 3.01 -7.64
CA GLY A 143 -19.74 2.28 -6.54
C GLY A 143 -19.98 2.93 -5.19
N GLY A 144 -20.10 2.08 -4.16
CA GLY A 144 -20.18 2.51 -2.76
C GLY A 144 -18.85 2.32 -2.04
N ILE A 145 -18.37 3.35 -1.33
CA ILE A 145 -17.21 3.26 -0.43
C ILE A 145 -17.72 3.25 1.01
N LEU A 146 -17.71 2.08 1.64
CA LEU A 146 -18.14 1.90 3.02
C LEU A 146 -16.98 2.16 3.99
N GLY A 147 -17.06 3.27 4.72
CA GLY A 147 -16.04 3.72 5.68
C GLY A 147 -14.98 4.61 5.02
N LEU A 148 -14.76 5.80 5.60
CA LEU A 148 -13.82 6.81 5.09
C LEU A 148 -12.57 6.94 5.97
N GLY A 149 -11.73 5.89 5.94
CA GLY A 149 -10.37 5.88 6.49
C GLY A 149 -9.30 5.97 5.39
N GLY A 150 -8.06 5.53 5.64
CA GLY A 150 -6.98 5.60 4.63
C GLY A 150 -7.29 4.86 3.33
N VAL A 151 -7.74 3.61 3.41
CA VAL A 151 -8.16 2.81 2.24
C VAL A 151 -9.42 3.41 1.60
N GLY A 152 -10.41 3.84 2.40
CA GLY A 152 -11.64 4.44 1.89
C GLY A 152 -11.40 5.76 1.13
N HIS A 153 -10.55 6.63 1.66
CA HIS A 153 -10.10 7.86 1.02
C HIS A 153 -9.46 7.58 -0.36
N MET A 154 -8.56 6.59 -0.45
CA MET A 154 -8.01 6.17 -1.73
C MET A 154 -9.07 5.53 -2.65
N GLY A 155 -10.05 4.84 -2.06
CA GLY A 155 -11.26 4.33 -2.71
C GLY A 155 -11.99 5.39 -3.51
N VAL A 156 -12.32 6.50 -2.86
CA VAL A 156 -13.00 7.63 -3.50
C VAL A 156 -12.14 8.20 -4.62
N LYS A 157 -10.87 8.55 -4.34
CA LYS A 157 -9.99 9.19 -5.32
C LYS A 157 -9.77 8.34 -6.58
N ILE A 158 -9.45 7.05 -6.40
CA ILE A 158 -9.16 6.15 -7.53
C ILE A 158 -10.43 5.88 -8.34
N ALA A 159 -11.57 5.61 -7.68
CA ALA A 159 -12.82 5.36 -8.39
C ALA A 159 -13.32 6.62 -9.14
N LYS A 160 -13.22 7.81 -8.55
CA LYS A 160 -13.53 9.08 -9.24
C LYS A 160 -12.60 9.29 -10.45
N ALA A 161 -11.30 9.03 -10.30
CA ALA A 161 -10.35 9.13 -11.42
C ALA A 161 -10.64 8.12 -12.55
N MET A 162 -11.26 6.98 -12.25
CA MET A 162 -11.75 6.02 -13.24
C MET A 162 -13.08 6.43 -13.90
N GLY A 163 -13.65 7.59 -13.53
CA GLY A 163 -14.91 8.07 -14.08
C GLY A 163 -16.15 7.38 -13.50
N HIS A 164 -16.06 6.89 -12.26
CA HIS A 164 -17.22 6.33 -11.56
C HIS A 164 -18.05 7.42 -10.88
N HIS A 165 -19.33 7.10 -10.66
CA HIS A 165 -20.15 7.76 -9.65
C HIS A 165 -19.93 7.05 -8.30
N VAL A 166 -19.42 7.78 -7.33
CA VAL A 166 -19.00 7.27 -6.03
C VAL A 166 -19.90 7.81 -4.93
N THR A 167 -20.53 6.89 -4.21
CA THR A 167 -21.29 7.21 -2.99
C THR A 167 -20.48 6.76 -1.77
N VAL A 168 -20.23 7.66 -0.83
CA VAL A 168 -19.61 7.29 0.46
C VAL A 168 -20.70 6.84 1.44
N ILE A 169 -20.51 5.68 2.06
CA ILE A 169 -21.42 5.11 3.05
C ILE A 169 -20.71 5.15 4.40
N SER A 170 -21.33 5.76 5.40
CA SER A 170 -20.71 6.01 6.71
C SER A 170 -21.64 5.68 7.87
N SER A 171 -21.09 5.69 9.09
CA SER A 171 -21.85 5.50 10.34
C SER A 171 -22.22 6.81 11.04
N SER A 172 -21.75 7.96 10.53
CA SER A 172 -22.07 9.28 11.08
C SER A 172 -21.90 10.39 10.03
N ASN A 173 -22.35 11.60 10.32
CA ASN A 173 -22.15 12.77 9.44
C ASN A 173 -20.74 13.39 9.50
N LYS A 174 -19.85 12.89 10.37
CA LYS A 174 -18.54 13.54 10.65
C LYS A 174 -17.62 13.64 9.43
N LYS A 175 -17.78 12.75 8.45
CA LYS A 175 -16.94 12.66 7.26
C LYS A 175 -17.64 13.17 6.00
N ARG A 176 -18.81 13.82 6.14
CA ARG A 176 -19.62 14.30 5.01
C ARG A 176 -18.89 15.41 4.24
N GLU A 177 -18.32 16.37 4.96
CA GLU A 177 -17.54 17.47 4.34
C GLU A 177 -16.34 16.94 3.57
N GLU A 178 -15.49 16.14 4.23
CA GLU A 178 -14.34 15.48 3.60
C GLU A 178 -14.74 14.66 2.36
N ALA A 179 -15.80 13.86 2.45
CA ALA A 179 -16.26 13.06 1.32
C ALA A 179 -16.70 13.90 0.12
N LEU A 180 -17.54 14.92 0.34
CA LEU A 180 -18.18 15.66 -0.74
C LEU A 180 -17.31 16.80 -1.26
N GLN A 181 -16.66 17.57 -0.37
CA GLN A 181 -15.89 18.76 -0.73
C GLN A 181 -14.43 18.43 -1.03
N ASP A 182 -13.77 17.68 -0.15
CA ASP A 182 -12.33 17.43 -0.30
C ASP A 182 -12.02 16.30 -1.29
N LEU A 183 -12.84 15.25 -1.31
CA LEU A 183 -12.63 14.06 -2.14
C LEU A 183 -13.49 14.02 -3.41
N GLY A 184 -14.53 14.87 -3.49
CA GLY A 184 -15.40 14.94 -4.66
C GLY A 184 -16.24 13.67 -4.88
N ALA A 185 -16.66 13.00 -3.81
CA ALA A 185 -17.70 11.98 -3.91
C ALA A 185 -19.02 12.60 -4.42
N ASP A 186 -19.81 11.83 -5.16
CA ASP A 186 -21.07 12.31 -5.73
C ASP A 186 -22.20 12.31 -4.70
N ASP A 187 -22.12 11.45 -3.70
CA ASP A 187 -23.15 11.34 -2.65
C ASP A 187 -22.57 10.81 -1.33
N TYR A 188 -23.28 11.07 -0.23
CA TYR A 188 -22.93 10.62 1.12
C TYR A 188 -24.17 10.15 1.88
N VAL A 189 -24.18 8.88 2.28
CA VAL A 189 -25.28 8.26 3.02
C VAL A 189 -24.82 7.73 4.38
N ILE A 190 -25.67 7.87 5.39
CA ILE A 190 -25.45 7.28 6.71
C ILE A 190 -26.21 5.95 6.76
N LYS A 191 -25.56 4.91 7.27
CA LYS A 191 -26.20 3.62 7.50
C LYS A 191 -27.39 3.78 8.44
N GLY A 192 -28.61 3.63 7.91
CA GLY A 192 -29.86 3.68 8.67
C GLY A 192 -30.76 4.90 8.41
N GLU A 193 -30.31 5.84 7.57
CA GLU A 193 -31.16 6.84 6.89
C GLU A 193 -31.53 6.36 5.48
#